data_AF-A0A0A2MUA2-F1
#
_entry.id   AF-A0A0A2MUA2-F1
#
_cell.length_a   1.000
_cell.length_b   1.000
_cell.length_c   1.000
_cell.angle_alpha   90.00
_cell.angle_beta   90.00
_cell.angle_gamma   90.00
#
_symmetry.space_group_name_H-M   'P 1'
#
loop_
_entity.id
_entity.type
_entity.pdbx_description
1 polymer ?
#
loop_
_entity_poly.entity_id
_entity_poly.type
_entity_poly.pdbx_seq_one_letter_code
_entity_poly.pdbx_strand_id
1 'polypeptide(L)'
;MGLTLFSCSTEEQYTNENNENSNFERPSGNNPITKNWEFNDLNEWQDASQNSSANYYLENGNLKMFTNPNTWERTKVKTTSTFGAGTYTWRVYVPEMGVGDMSSIGAFLYKDDTHELDFEIGYGSESTRQSLNAQADDLIAYMSSQANPSQFVQTTIKRNQWYTLTIELSLTSNNRYFAKWKIDGTTVASKQLNYGTKVKFNVFCSMENLTFIGDHIPLSQNYALFDSVQYLSY
;
A
#
# COMPACT_ATOMS: atom_id res chain seq x y z
N MET A 1 -17.62 -11.88 85.58
CA MET A 1 -17.32 -11.39 84.21
C MET A 1 -18.11 -12.26 83.26
N GLY A 2 -19.09 -11.85 82.47
CA GLY A 2 -19.89 -10.63 82.34
C GLY A 2 -21.03 -11.01 81.38
N LEU A 3 -22.25 -10.58 81.71
CA LEU A 3 -23.46 -10.38 80.86
C LEU A 3 -23.80 -11.43 79.78
N THR A 4 -24.90 -12.20 79.89
CA THR A 4 -26.30 -11.89 79.45
C THR A 4 -26.42 -11.37 78.00
N LEU A 5 -27.36 -11.75 77.14
CA LEU A 5 -28.53 -12.64 77.10
C LEU A 5 -29.00 -12.62 75.62
N PHE A 6 -29.63 -13.72 75.18
CA PHE A 6 -30.70 -13.85 74.18
C PHE A 6 -30.57 -13.37 72.72
N SER A 7 -30.88 -14.34 71.84
CA SER A 7 -31.94 -14.32 70.81
C SER A 7 -31.51 -14.26 69.35
N CYS A 8 -32.11 -15.19 68.57
CA CYS A 8 -32.58 -15.15 67.17
C CYS A 8 -31.76 -14.39 66.12
N SER A 9 -31.60 -14.79 64.87
CA SER A 9 -32.22 -15.81 64.01
C SER A 9 -31.57 -15.60 62.63
N THR A 10 -31.57 -16.64 61.79
CA THR A 10 -31.51 -16.61 60.31
C THR A 10 -30.36 -15.84 59.64
N GLU A 11 -29.41 -16.57 59.06
CA GLU A 11 -28.60 -16.08 57.92
C GLU A 11 -29.01 -16.86 56.66
N GLU A 12 -29.83 -16.21 55.84
CA GLU A 12 -29.89 -16.47 54.41
C GLU A 12 -28.56 -16.00 53.80
N GLN A 13 -27.89 -16.89 53.07
CA GLN A 13 -26.71 -16.53 52.29
C GLN A 13 -27.12 -15.66 51.10
N TYR A 14 -26.93 -14.35 51.25
CA TYR A 14 -26.68 -13.44 50.13
C TYR A 14 -25.20 -13.55 49.75
N THR A 15 -24.91 -14.06 48.56
CA THR A 15 -23.62 -13.81 47.89
C THR A 15 -23.81 -12.73 46.84
N ASN A 16 -23.14 -11.59 47.05
CA ASN A 16 -22.90 -10.56 46.06
C ASN A 16 -21.90 -11.07 45.00
N GLU A 17 -22.06 -10.65 43.75
CA GLU A 17 -21.11 -9.78 43.02
C GLU A 17 -21.24 -9.92 41.50
N ASN A 18 -21.76 -8.83 40.91
CA ASN A 18 -21.39 -8.21 39.64
C ASN A 18 -20.47 -8.99 38.68
N ASN A 19 -20.98 -9.28 37.48
CA ASN A 19 -20.19 -9.08 36.28
C ASN A 19 -21.10 -8.72 35.10
N GLU A 20 -21.24 -7.42 34.88
CA GLU A 20 -21.78 -6.84 33.65
C GLU A 20 -20.87 -7.23 32.48
N ASN A 21 -21.29 -8.24 31.71
CA ASN A 21 -20.78 -8.42 30.35
C ASN A 21 -21.34 -7.30 29.48
N SER A 22 -20.65 -6.17 29.47
CA SER A 22 -20.80 -5.15 28.44
C SER A 22 -20.25 -5.72 27.13
N ASN A 23 -21.12 -6.38 26.38
CA ASN A 23 -20.94 -6.53 24.94
C ASN A 23 -20.81 -5.12 24.36
N PHE A 24 -19.57 -4.72 24.07
CA PHE A 24 -19.31 -3.61 23.16
C PHE A 24 -19.80 -4.05 21.78
N GLU A 25 -21.09 -3.84 21.52
CA GLU A 25 -21.64 -3.82 20.18
C GLU A 25 -20.90 -2.75 19.39
N ARG A 26 -20.09 -3.24 18.44
CA ARG A 26 -19.44 -2.44 17.41
C ARG A 26 -20.56 -1.72 16.63
N PRO A 27 -20.51 -0.39 16.43
CA PRO A 27 -21.57 0.30 15.70
C PRO A 27 -21.65 -0.23 14.27
N SER A 28 -22.72 -0.96 13.94
CA SER A 28 -23.08 -1.32 12.57
C SER A 28 -23.65 -0.09 11.88
N GLY A 29 -23.01 0.38 10.80
CA GLY A 29 -23.50 1.58 10.13
C GLY A 29 -23.02 1.88 8.72
N ASN A 30 -21.98 1.23 8.19
CA ASN A 30 -21.60 1.38 6.78
C ASN A 30 -21.14 0.03 6.24
N ASN A 31 -21.79 -0.44 5.18
CA ASN A 31 -21.21 -1.52 4.37
C ASN A 31 -19.86 -1.04 3.84
N PRO A 32 -18.83 -1.91 3.81
CA PRO A 32 -17.52 -1.51 3.31
C PRO A 32 -17.65 -1.06 1.84
N ILE A 33 -17.15 0.14 1.55
CA ILE A 33 -17.05 0.64 0.18
C ILE A 33 -16.02 -0.22 -0.54
N THR A 34 -16.45 -0.83 -1.64
CA THR A 34 -15.58 -1.60 -2.52
C THR A 34 -15.50 -0.89 -3.86
N LYS A 35 -14.28 -0.60 -4.31
CA LYS A 35 -13.98 -0.16 -5.67
C LYS A 35 -13.11 -1.22 -6.32
N ASN A 36 -13.48 -1.64 -7.52
CA ASN A 36 -12.73 -2.59 -8.32
C ASN A 36 -12.57 -2.01 -9.73
N TRP A 37 -11.33 -1.84 -10.17
CA TRP A 37 -10.99 -1.35 -11.50
C TRP A 37 -10.24 -2.45 -12.23
N GLU A 38 -10.88 -3.08 -13.22
CA GLU A 38 -10.32 -4.15 -14.06
C GLU A 38 -9.85 -3.61 -15.43
N PHE A 39 -9.55 -2.31 -15.50
CA PHE A 39 -9.04 -1.61 -16.68
C PHE A 39 -9.76 -1.91 -18.01
N ASN A 40 -11.07 -2.15 -17.96
CA ASN A 40 -11.95 -2.13 -19.14
C ASN A 40 -12.19 -0.70 -19.65
N ASP A 41 -12.03 0.29 -18.78
CA ASP A 41 -12.07 1.72 -19.08
C ASP A 41 -11.20 2.53 -18.08
N LEU A 42 -11.12 3.85 -18.28
CA LEU A 42 -10.40 4.79 -17.41
C LEU A 42 -11.32 5.87 -16.83
N ASN A 43 -12.63 5.63 -16.69
CA ASN A 43 -13.62 6.65 -16.31
C ASN A 43 -13.39 7.25 -14.91
N GLU A 44 -12.87 6.45 -13.97
CA GLU A 44 -12.52 6.90 -12.62
C GLU A 44 -11.04 7.27 -12.47
N TRP A 45 -10.32 7.38 -13.59
CA TRP A 45 -8.90 7.70 -13.65
C TRP A 45 -8.66 9.02 -14.40
N GLN A 46 -7.56 9.68 -14.07
CA GLN A 46 -7.09 10.87 -14.76
C GLN A 46 -5.60 10.72 -15.05
N ASP A 47 -5.16 11.23 -16.20
CA ASP A 47 -3.75 11.34 -16.50
C ASP A 47 -3.05 12.22 -15.46
N ALA A 48 -1.88 11.75 -15.02
CA ALA A 48 -0.99 12.49 -14.14
C ALA A 48 0.45 12.42 -14.64
N SER A 49 0.63 12.18 -15.94
CA SER A 49 1.93 11.97 -16.55
C SER A 49 2.77 13.25 -16.47
N GLN A 50 4.08 13.09 -16.31
CA GLN A 50 5.04 14.18 -16.28
C GLN A 50 6.13 13.93 -17.31
N ASN A 51 6.75 15.02 -17.77
CA ASN A 51 7.86 15.00 -18.72
C ASN A 51 7.56 14.29 -20.07
N SER A 52 6.29 14.04 -20.38
CA SER A 52 5.81 13.42 -21.61
C SER A 52 4.30 13.55 -21.78
N SER A 53 3.81 13.24 -22.97
CA SER A 53 2.43 12.79 -23.18
C SER A 53 2.19 11.43 -22.53
N ALA A 54 0.92 11.06 -22.34
CA ALA A 54 0.53 9.74 -21.85
C ALA A 54 1.12 8.61 -22.70
N ASN A 55 2.00 7.79 -22.11
CA ASN A 55 2.52 6.55 -22.69
C ASN A 55 1.85 5.32 -22.07
N TYR A 56 0.52 5.29 -22.12
CA TYR A 56 -0.28 4.14 -21.70
C TYR A 56 -1.49 3.92 -22.62
N TYR A 57 -1.98 2.68 -22.63
CA TYR A 57 -3.21 2.29 -23.30
C TYR A 57 -3.78 1.03 -22.65
N LEU A 58 -5.06 0.77 -22.91
CA LEU A 58 -5.72 -0.47 -22.51
C LEU A 58 -5.44 -1.55 -23.56
N GLU A 59 -4.93 -2.70 -23.15
CA GLU A 59 -4.61 -3.84 -24.01
C GLU A 59 -5.00 -5.14 -23.31
N ASN A 60 -5.87 -5.95 -23.92
CA ASN A 60 -6.28 -7.27 -23.42
C ASN A 60 -6.75 -7.26 -21.96
N GLY A 61 -7.54 -6.26 -21.55
CA GLY A 61 -8.04 -6.11 -20.18
C GLY A 61 -7.01 -5.56 -19.18
N ASN A 62 -5.85 -5.08 -19.65
CA ASN A 62 -4.82 -4.51 -18.79
C ASN A 62 -4.57 -3.04 -19.13
N LEU A 63 -4.24 -2.25 -18.11
CA LEU A 63 -3.57 -0.98 -18.32
C LEU A 63 -2.07 -1.24 -18.55
N LYS A 64 -1.63 -1.02 -19.79
CA LYS A 64 -0.21 -1.09 -20.15
C LYS A 64 0.40 0.30 -20.11
N MET A 65 1.49 0.44 -19.38
CA MET A 65 2.22 1.71 -19.21
C MET A 65 3.68 1.49 -19.57
N PHE A 66 4.31 2.47 -20.22
CA PHE A 66 5.72 2.37 -20.60
C PHE A 66 6.43 3.71 -20.54
N THR A 67 7.76 3.67 -20.53
CA THR A 67 8.65 4.83 -20.70
C THR A 67 9.72 4.50 -21.72
N ASN A 68 10.14 5.50 -22.48
CA ASN A 68 11.07 5.35 -23.59
C ASN A 68 12.53 5.48 -23.12
N PRO A 69 13.48 4.84 -23.84
CA PRO A 69 14.90 4.95 -23.53
C PRO A 69 15.42 6.38 -23.72
N ASN A 70 16.42 6.76 -22.94
CA ASN A 70 17.07 8.07 -22.93
C ASN A 70 16.14 9.24 -22.58
N THR A 71 15.16 8.99 -21.72
CA THR A 71 14.18 10.00 -21.28
C THR A 71 14.00 10.02 -19.76
N TRP A 72 13.33 11.06 -19.25
CA TRP A 72 12.88 11.16 -17.85
C TRP A 72 11.34 11.14 -17.75
N GLU A 73 10.71 10.40 -18.65
CA GLU A 73 9.26 10.24 -18.69
C GLU A 73 8.74 9.64 -17.40
N ARG A 74 7.60 10.15 -16.94
CA ARG A 74 6.89 9.60 -15.77
C ARG A 74 5.44 9.41 -16.18
N THR A 75 5.13 8.23 -16.71
CA THR A 75 3.80 7.87 -17.18
C THR A 75 2.94 7.48 -15.98
N LYS A 76 1.83 8.19 -15.75
CA LYS A 76 1.00 7.97 -14.55
C LYS A 76 -0.49 8.12 -14.84
N VAL A 77 -1.28 7.32 -14.15
CA VAL A 77 -2.70 7.59 -13.94
C VAL A 77 -3.00 7.58 -12.45
N LYS A 78 -3.98 8.39 -12.05
CA LYS A 78 -4.47 8.43 -10.67
C LYS A 78 -5.98 8.38 -10.62
N THR A 79 -6.55 7.89 -9.53
CA THR A 79 -7.99 7.96 -9.32
C THR A 79 -8.46 9.41 -9.27
N THR A 80 -9.70 9.67 -9.72
CA THR A 80 -10.34 10.99 -9.58
C THR A 80 -10.79 11.25 -8.15
N SER A 81 -11.15 10.19 -7.41
CA SER A 81 -11.53 10.21 -6.00
C SER A 81 -10.35 9.93 -5.07
N THR A 82 -10.51 10.30 -3.80
CA THR A 82 -9.55 10.01 -2.73
C THR A 82 -10.13 9.10 -1.65
N PHE A 83 -9.28 8.29 -1.04
CA PHE A 83 -9.66 7.20 -0.14
C PHE A 83 -8.87 7.26 1.19
N GLY A 84 -9.43 6.67 2.25
CA GLY A 84 -8.88 6.76 3.62
C GLY A 84 -8.34 5.42 4.14
N ALA A 85 -8.70 5.04 5.36
CA ALA A 85 -8.41 3.71 5.87
C ALA A 85 -9.01 2.62 4.97
N GLY A 86 -8.29 1.51 4.81
CA GLY A 86 -8.71 0.40 3.97
C GLY A 86 -7.54 -0.42 3.42
N THR A 87 -7.88 -1.38 2.58
CA THR A 87 -6.93 -2.20 1.81
C THR A 87 -6.89 -1.69 0.38
N TYR A 88 -5.68 -1.44 -0.11
CA TYR A 88 -5.40 -1.05 -1.48
C TYR A 88 -4.59 -2.14 -2.13
N THR A 89 -5.07 -2.70 -3.23
CA THR A 89 -4.45 -3.84 -3.89
C THR A 89 -4.26 -3.57 -5.36
N TRP A 90 -3.07 -3.86 -5.88
CA TRP A 90 -2.75 -3.81 -7.31
C TRP A 90 -2.34 -5.21 -7.76
N ARG A 91 -2.90 -5.61 -8.90
CA ARG A 91 -2.48 -6.82 -9.62
C ARG A 91 -1.60 -6.39 -10.79
N VAL A 92 -0.30 -6.66 -10.68
CA VAL A 92 0.71 -6.11 -11.58
C VAL A 92 1.59 -7.21 -12.17
N TYR A 93 1.82 -7.16 -13.48
CA TYR A 93 2.83 -7.97 -14.15
C TYR A 93 4.13 -7.18 -14.16
N VAL A 94 5.17 -7.80 -13.62
CA VAL A 94 6.51 -7.24 -13.52
C VAL A 94 7.36 -7.94 -14.58
N PRO A 95 7.67 -7.28 -15.72
CA PRO A 95 8.50 -7.88 -16.76
C PRO A 95 9.99 -7.83 -16.40
N GLU A 96 10.82 -8.39 -17.27
CA GLU A 96 12.23 -8.01 -17.33
C GLU A 96 12.38 -6.50 -17.61
N MET A 97 13.31 -5.88 -16.89
CA MET A 97 13.66 -4.47 -17.03
C MET A 97 15.11 -4.35 -17.51
N GLY A 98 15.46 -3.22 -18.13
CA GLY A 98 16.83 -2.97 -18.56
C GLY A 98 17.81 -3.02 -17.39
N VAL A 99 18.93 -3.72 -17.59
CA VAL A 99 20.00 -3.84 -16.58
C VAL A 99 20.53 -2.44 -16.25
N GLY A 100 20.44 -2.06 -14.97
CA GLY A 100 20.89 -0.76 -14.46
C GLY A 100 19.96 0.42 -14.79
N ASP A 101 18.85 0.19 -15.50
CA ASP A 101 17.94 1.26 -15.91
C ASP A 101 17.29 1.93 -14.68
N MET A 102 17.41 3.26 -14.61
CA MET A 102 16.67 4.14 -13.71
C MET A 102 15.19 4.21 -14.11
N SER A 103 14.49 3.09 -14.02
CA SER A 103 13.08 2.94 -14.38
C SER A 103 12.34 2.16 -13.30
N SER A 104 11.11 2.57 -12.99
CA SER A 104 10.32 2.09 -11.87
C SER A 104 8.88 1.81 -12.27
N ILE A 105 8.35 0.68 -11.82
CA ILE A 105 6.93 0.38 -11.78
C ILE A 105 6.41 0.88 -10.44
N GLY A 106 5.46 1.82 -10.46
CA GLY A 106 4.89 2.41 -9.26
C GLY A 106 3.46 1.96 -8.98
N ALA A 107 3.21 1.54 -7.74
CA ALA A 107 1.88 1.25 -7.20
C ALA A 107 1.75 1.93 -5.83
N PHE A 108 1.14 3.11 -5.79
CA PHE A 108 1.31 4.01 -4.66
C PHE A 108 0.07 4.85 -4.33
N LEU A 109 0.10 5.39 -3.11
CA LEU A 109 -0.92 6.26 -2.54
C LEU A 109 -0.30 7.64 -2.35
N TYR A 110 -0.90 8.66 -2.96
CA TYR A 110 -0.36 10.01 -2.90
C TYR A 110 -1.43 11.05 -2.60
N LYS A 111 -1.06 11.98 -1.71
CA LYS A 111 -1.81 13.22 -1.47
C LYS A 111 -0.94 14.44 -1.78
N ASP A 112 0.30 14.43 -1.29
CA ASP A 112 1.32 15.46 -1.46
C ASP A 112 2.69 14.85 -1.09
N ASP A 113 3.79 15.58 -1.34
CA ASP A 113 5.18 15.10 -1.14
C ASP A 113 5.53 14.73 0.32
N THR A 114 4.63 15.03 1.27
CA THR A 114 4.80 14.69 2.69
C THR A 114 3.84 13.59 3.17
N HIS A 115 2.99 13.10 2.26
CA HIS A 115 1.94 12.10 2.45
C HIS A 115 1.87 11.18 1.23
N GLU A 116 2.88 10.33 1.12
CA GLU A 116 3.03 9.37 0.03
C GLU A 116 3.49 8.01 0.59
N LEU A 117 2.93 6.94 0.03
CA LEU A 117 3.21 5.55 0.40
C LEU A 117 3.36 4.71 -0.86
N ASP A 118 4.52 4.08 -1.05
CA ASP A 118 4.88 3.53 -2.35
C ASP A 118 5.18 2.04 -2.29
N PHE A 119 4.81 1.35 -3.36
CA PHE A 119 5.69 0.37 -3.98
C PHE A 119 6.39 1.02 -5.19
N GLU A 120 7.71 0.89 -5.25
CA GLU A 120 8.52 1.20 -6.43
C GLU A 120 9.35 -0.03 -6.79
N ILE A 121 9.29 -0.48 -8.04
CA ILE A 121 9.97 -1.71 -8.48
C ILE A 121 10.84 -1.39 -9.69
N GLY A 122 12.14 -1.65 -9.58
CA GLY A 122 13.10 -1.43 -10.66
C GLY A 122 14.22 -2.45 -10.65
N TYR A 123 15.16 -2.31 -11.60
CA TYR A 123 16.34 -3.19 -11.61
C TYR A 123 17.18 -3.07 -10.33
N GLY A 124 17.22 -1.87 -9.74
CA GLY A 124 18.03 -1.56 -8.57
C GLY A 124 19.46 -1.19 -8.96
N SER A 125 20.06 -0.26 -8.21
CA SER A 125 21.48 0.03 -8.36
C SER A 125 22.34 -1.18 -8.04
N GLU A 126 23.52 -1.29 -8.64
CA GLU A 126 24.49 -2.36 -8.34
C GLU A 126 24.76 -2.48 -6.83
N SER A 127 24.90 -1.34 -6.14
CA SER A 127 25.09 -1.30 -4.68
C SER A 127 23.92 -1.90 -3.89
N THR A 128 22.69 -1.66 -4.33
CA THR A 128 21.48 -2.23 -3.71
C THR A 128 21.37 -3.72 -4.01
N ARG A 129 21.67 -4.11 -5.25
CA ARG A 129 21.64 -5.52 -5.66
C ARG A 129 22.65 -6.34 -4.86
N GLN A 130 23.86 -5.81 -4.66
CA GLN A 130 24.89 -6.44 -3.82
C GLN A 130 24.45 -6.56 -2.37
N SER A 131 23.87 -5.51 -1.77
CA SER A 131 23.44 -5.55 -0.36
C SER A 131 22.33 -6.58 -0.09
N LEU A 132 21.52 -6.88 -1.10
CA LEU A 132 20.44 -7.86 -1.04
C LEU A 132 20.82 -9.25 -1.57
N ASN A 133 22.06 -9.44 -2.03
CA ASN A 133 22.50 -10.66 -2.74
C ASN A 133 21.57 -11.02 -3.91
N ALA A 134 21.11 -10.00 -4.65
CA ALA A 134 20.15 -10.15 -5.73
C ALA A 134 20.73 -10.99 -6.88
N GLN A 135 19.94 -11.97 -7.33
CA GLN A 135 20.25 -12.83 -8.47
C GLN A 135 19.94 -12.12 -9.80
N ALA A 136 20.44 -12.64 -10.92
CA ALA A 136 20.29 -12.01 -12.23
C ALA A 136 18.81 -11.79 -12.65
N ASP A 137 17.90 -12.64 -12.19
CA ASP A 137 16.46 -12.56 -12.44
C ASP A 137 15.67 -11.83 -11.35
N ASP A 138 16.34 -11.31 -10.32
CA ASP A 138 15.73 -10.46 -9.31
C ASP A 138 15.61 -9.02 -9.79
N LEU A 139 14.53 -8.36 -9.40
CA LEU A 139 14.34 -6.91 -9.34
C LEU A 139 14.21 -6.49 -7.88
N ILE A 140 14.34 -5.19 -7.61
CA ILE A 140 14.25 -4.65 -6.26
C ILE A 140 12.91 -3.95 -6.08
N ALA A 141 12.13 -4.41 -5.10
CA ALA A 141 10.92 -3.75 -4.65
C ALA A 141 11.22 -2.88 -3.42
N TYR A 142 10.85 -1.62 -3.48
CA TYR A 142 10.96 -0.62 -2.43
C TYR A 142 9.58 -0.37 -1.85
N MET A 143 9.47 -0.39 -0.52
CA MET A 143 8.28 -0.04 0.23
C MET A 143 8.57 1.17 1.10
N SER A 144 8.06 2.33 0.69
CA SER A 144 8.39 3.62 1.32
C SER A 144 7.19 4.33 1.91
N SER A 145 7.48 5.14 2.92
CA SER A 145 6.64 6.24 3.35
C SER A 145 7.45 7.53 3.29
N GLN A 146 6.89 8.59 2.72
CA GLN A 146 7.57 9.88 2.62
C GLN A 146 7.32 10.74 3.86
N ALA A 147 8.38 11.41 4.34
CA ALA A 147 8.44 12.41 5.41
C ALA A 147 7.93 12.02 6.83
N ASN A 148 6.70 11.49 6.98
CA ASN A 148 5.94 11.53 8.24
C ASN A 148 5.47 10.16 8.79
N PRO A 149 6.36 9.28 9.28
CA PRO A 149 7.82 9.34 9.19
C PRO A 149 8.33 8.78 7.86
N SER A 150 9.59 9.06 7.53
CA SER A 150 10.23 8.37 6.42
C SER A 150 10.53 6.89 6.75
N GLN A 151 10.41 6.06 5.72
CA GLN A 151 10.87 4.68 5.70
C GLN A 151 11.20 4.29 4.26
N PHE A 152 12.22 3.46 4.09
CA PHE A 152 12.54 2.80 2.83
C PHE A 152 12.97 1.37 3.17
N VAL A 153 12.11 0.38 2.90
CA VAL A 153 12.42 -1.05 3.05
C VAL A 153 12.57 -1.65 1.66
N GLN A 154 13.58 -2.48 1.45
CA GLN A 154 13.86 -3.11 0.17
C GLN A 154 13.79 -4.62 0.28
N THR A 155 13.32 -5.27 -0.78
CA THR A 155 13.36 -6.74 -0.92
C THR A 155 13.54 -7.12 -2.38
N THR A 156 13.95 -8.36 -2.64
CA THR A 156 14.04 -8.90 -4.00
C THR A 156 12.72 -9.54 -4.41
N ILE A 157 12.37 -9.39 -5.68
CA ILE A 157 11.26 -10.08 -6.34
C ILE A 157 11.74 -10.62 -7.68
N LYS A 158 11.10 -11.67 -8.23
CA LYS A 158 11.45 -12.20 -9.56
C LYS A 158 10.73 -11.43 -10.66
N ARG A 159 11.44 -11.17 -11.75
CA ARG A 159 10.86 -10.65 -13.00
C ARG A 159 10.03 -11.70 -13.75
N ASN A 160 9.33 -11.26 -14.79
CA ASN A 160 8.50 -12.06 -15.69
C ASN A 160 7.37 -12.82 -14.99
N GLN A 161 6.80 -12.20 -13.95
CA GLN A 161 5.65 -12.77 -13.28
C GLN A 161 4.74 -11.72 -12.68
N TRP A 162 3.64 -12.25 -12.19
CA TRP A 162 2.47 -11.55 -11.74
C TRP A 162 2.51 -11.46 -10.22
N TYR A 163 2.35 -10.26 -9.69
CA TYR A 163 2.29 -9.99 -8.25
C TYR A 163 0.95 -9.40 -7.82
N THR A 164 0.62 -9.64 -6.56
CA THR A 164 -0.40 -8.90 -5.81
C THR A 164 0.29 -8.01 -4.80
N LEU A 165 0.37 -6.72 -5.09
CA LEU A 165 0.92 -5.70 -4.20
C LEU A 165 -0.21 -5.13 -3.35
N THR A 166 -0.01 -5.01 -2.05
CA THR A 166 -1.05 -4.51 -1.15
C THR A 166 -0.49 -3.53 -0.14
N ILE A 167 -1.16 -2.39 0.01
CA ILE A 167 -0.98 -1.47 1.14
C ILE A 167 -2.24 -1.54 1.99
N GLU A 168 -2.12 -2.00 3.23
CA GLU A 168 -3.18 -1.93 4.23
C GLU A 168 -2.97 -0.70 5.11
N LEU A 169 -4.00 0.15 5.21
CA LEU A 169 -4.03 1.31 6.10
C LEU A 169 -5.11 1.12 7.16
N SER A 170 -4.70 0.64 8.34
CA SER A 170 -5.58 0.58 9.51
C SER A 170 -5.44 1.81 10.38
N LEU A 171 -6.41 2.03 11.27
CA LEU A 171 -6.34 3.07 12.30
C LEU A 171 -5.83 2.49 13.61
N THR A 172 -4.87 3.16 14.21
CA THR A 172 -4.46 2.95 15.61
C THR A 172 -5.49 3.57 16.57
N SER A 173 -5.36 3.28 17.86
CA SER A 173 -6.23 3.85 18.91
C SER A 173 -6.19 5.39 18.99
N ASN A 174 -5.12 6.03 18.51
CA ASN A 174 -5.00 7.48 18.42
C ASN A 174 -5.36 8.05 17.03
N ASN A 175 -6.13 7.30 16.23
CA ASN A 175 -6.59 7.68 14.89
C ASN A 175 -5.47 8.02 13.91
N ARG A 176 -4.29 7.41 14.08
CA ARG A 176 -3.19 7.50 13.10
C ARG A 176 -3.22 6.28 12.20
N TYR A 177 -2.71 6.42 10.99
CA TYR A 177 -2.59 5.29 10.09
C TYR A 177 -1.46 4.37 10.55
N PHE A 178 -1.71 3.06 10.46
CA PHE A 178 -0.70 2.03 10.49
C PHE A 178 -0.68 1.35 9.11
N ALA A 179 0.40 1.57 8.37
CA ALA A 179 0.60 1.03 7.04
C ALA A 179 1.27 -0.34 7.11
N LYS A 180 0.79 -1.30 6.32
CA LYS A 180 1.49 -2.57 6.03
C LYS A 180 1.60 -2.74 4.52
N TRP A 181 2.79 -3.07 4.06
CA TRP A 181 3.04 -3.45 2.68
C TRP A 181 3.13 -4.96 2.59
N LYS A 182 2.38 -5.55 1.67
CA LYS A 182 2.37 -6.97 1.40
C LYS A 182 2.64 -7.27 -0.07
N ILE A 183 3.38 -8.34 -0.30
CA ILE A 183 3.61 -8.93 -1.61
C ILE A 183 3.05 -10.35 -1.55
N ASP A 184 2.10 -10.67 -2.44
CA ASP A 184 1.38 -11.95 -2.49
C ASP A 184 0.82 -12.37 -1.12
N GLY A 185 0.26 -11.39 -0.41
CA GLY A 185 -0.36 -11.57 0.92
C GLY A 185 0.63 -11.63 2.08
N THR A 186 1.93 -11.76 1.83
CA THR A 186 2.96 -11.77 2.88
C THR A 186 3.38 -10.35 3.23
N THR A 187 3.33 -10.00 4.52
CA THR A 187 3.76 -8.66 4.99
C THR A 187 5.28 -8.56 4.96
N VAL A 188 5.79 -7.57 4.23
CA VAL A 188 7.23 -7.33 4.08
C VAL A 188 7.70 -6.10 4.85
N ALA A 189 6.84 -5.08 4.94
CA ALA A 189 7.14 -3.86 5.69
C ALA A 189 5.91 -3.35 6.44
N SER A 190 6.13 -2.59 7.51
CA SER A 190 5.05 -1.90 8.22
C SER A 190 5.55 -0.64 8.90
N LYS A 191 4.68 0.37 9.02
CA LYS A 191 5.03 1.65 9.62
C LYS A 191 3.81 2.32 10.24
N GLN A 192 3.94 2.80 11.48
CA GLN A 192 2.98 3.76 12.02
C GLN A 192 3.30 5.16 11.49
N LEU A 193 2.29 5.84 10.97
CA LEU A 193 2.39 7.16 10.36
C LEU A 193 2.02 8.25 11.37
N ASN A 194 2.49 9.47 11.14
CA ASN A 194 2.20 10.62 12.03
C ASN A 194 0.87 11.30 11.68
N TYR A 195 0.14 10.81 10.69
CA TYR A 195 -1.13 11.33 10.22
C TYR A 195 -2.17 10.21 10.13
N GLY A 196 -3.43 10.58 9.86
CA GLY A 196 -4.57 9.66 9.94
C GLY A 196 -5.75 10.16 9.11
N THR A 197 -6.97 10.01 9.60
CA THR A 197 -8.23 10.20 8.85
C THR A 197 -8.43 11.53 8.11
N LYS A 198 -7.68 12.58 8.46
CA LYS A 198 -7.68 13.87 7.72
C LYS A 198 -6.92 13.81 6.38
N VAL A 199 -6.09 12.80 6.20
CA VAL A 199 -5.30 12.53 4.99
C VAL A 199 -6.01 11.43 4.22
N LYS A 200 -6.42 11.76 3.00
CA LYS A 200 -6.95 10.82 2.01
C LYS A 200 -6.08 10.85 0.77
N PHE A 201 -5.98 9.72 0.10
CA PHE A 201 -5.04 9.49 -0.99
C PHE A 201 -5.75 9.26 -2.31
N ASN A 202 -5.19 9.80 -3.38
CA ASN A 202 -5.43 9.23 -4.70
C ASN A 202 -4.61 7.94 -4.82
N VAL A 203 -5.13 6.97 -5.56
CA VAL A 203 -4.45 5.71 -5.87
C VAL A 203 -3.80 5.86 -7.24
N PHE A 204 -2.55 5.45 -7.39
CA PHE A 204 -1.78 5.62 -8.62
C PHE A 204 -1.32 4.27 -9.18
N CYS A 205 -1.21 4.24 -10.51
CA CYS A 205 -0.40 3.28 -11.26
C CYS A 205 0.60 4.09 -12.09
N SER A 206 1.85 3.65 -12.16
CA SER A 206 2.85 4.34 -12.97
C SER A 206 3.94 3.44 -13.54
N MET A 207 4.57 3.98 -14.59
CA MET A 207 5.87 3.57 -15.10
C MET A 207 6.72 4.84 -15.22
N GLU A 208 7.84 4.91 -14.51
CA GLU A 208 8.58 6.16 -14.32
C GLU A 208 10.07 6.00 -14.44
N ASN A 209 10.75 6.92 -15.13
CA ASN A 209 12.20 6.99 -15.11
C ASN A 209 12.65 7.82 -13.90
N LEU A 210 13.21 7.16 -12.88
CA LEU A 210 13.54 7.74 -11.57
C LEU A 210 15.00 7.50 -11.20
N THR A 211 15.69 8.57 -10.83
CA THR A 211 17.15 8.57 -10.64
C THR A 211 17.66 7.68 -9.50
N PHE A 212 16.82 7.26 -8.54
CA PHE A 212 17.27 6.50 -7.38
C PHE A 212 17.25 4.98 -7.59
N ILE A 213 16.56 4.48 -8.63
CA ILE A 213 16.19 3.05 -8.73
C ILE A 213 17.11 2.22 -9.64
N GLY A 214 18.15 2.85 -10.20
CA GLY A 214 19.12 2.22 -11.08
C GLY A 214 20.44 3.00 -11.11
N ASP A 215 21.33 2.64 -12.02
CA ASP A 215 22.68 3.20 -12.13
C ASP A 215 22.83 4.19 -13.28
N HIS A 216 21.94 4.14 -14.28
CA HIS A 216 21.96 5.07 -15.41
C HIS A 216 20.57 5.36 -15.95
N ILE A 217 20.46 6.44 -16.73
CA ILE A 217 19.25 6.74 -17.52
C ILE A 217 18.83 5.50 -18.32
N PRO A 218 17.53 5.20 -18.47
CA PRO A 218 17.12 3.97 -19.13
C PRO A 218 17.61 3.86 -20.57
N LEU A 219 18.18 2.72 -20.92
CA LEU A 219 18.65 2.41 -22.27
C LEU A 219 17.65 1.54 -23.05
N SER A 220 16.70 0.94 -22.33
CA SER A 220 15.60 0.15 -22.90
C SER A 220 14.26 0.86 -22.72
N GLN A 221 13.28 0.51 -23.54
CA GLN A 221 11.88 0.79 -23.20
C GLN A 221 11.48 -0.16 -22.07
N ASN A 222 11.02 0.39 -20.96
CA ASN A 222 10.53 -0.38 -19.82
C ASN A 222 9.01 -0.23 -19.73
N TYR A 223 8.33 -1.28 -19.28
CA TYR A 223 6.86 -1.30 -19.21
C TYR A 223 6.37 -2.05 -17.99
N ALA A 224 5.08 -1.89 -17.70
CA ALA A 224 4.33 -2.70 -16.74
C ALA A 224 2.91 -2.94 -17.27
N LEU A 225 2.28 -4.02 -16.79
CA LEU A 225 0.85 -4.25 -16.99
C LEU A 225 0.15 -4.25 -15.63
N PHE A 226 -0.91 -3.49 -15.51
CA PHE A 226 -1.83 -3.56 -14.38
C PHE A 226 -3.11 -4.24 -14.85
N ASP A 227 -3.44 -5.37 -14.24
CA ASP A 227 -4.66 -6.14 -14.51
C ASP A 227 -5.84 -5.55 -13.74
N SER A 228 -5.61 -5.24 -12.46
CA SER A 228 -6.64 -4.66 -11.62
C SER A 228 -6.09 -3.82 -10.47
N VAL A 229 -6.94 -2.91 -9.99
CA VAL A 229 -6.75 -2.19 -8.73
C VAL A 229 -8.03 -2.31 -7.91
N GLN A 230 -7.90 -2.57 -6.62
CA GLN A 230 -9.02 -2.67 -5.69
C GLN A 230 -8.79 -1.78 -4.47
N TYR A 231 -9.86 -1.13 -4.01
CA TYR A 231 -9.93 -0.50 -2.69
C TYR A 231 -11.11 -1.08 -1.90
N LEU A 232 -10.84 -1.50 -0.68
CA LEU A 232 -11.84 -1.96 0.30
C LEU A 232 -11.72 -1.11 1.57
N SER A 233 -12.76 -0.36 1.91
CA SER A 233 -12.76 0.45 3.14
C SER A 233 -12.87 -0.40 4.40
N TYR A 234 -12.27 0.08 5.49
CA TYR A 234 -12.45 -0.48 6.85
C TYR A 234 -13.62 0.16 7.61
#